data_AF-A0A0D2E131-F1
#
_entry.id   AF-A0A0D2E131-F1
#
_cell.length_a   1.000
_cell.length_b   1.000
_cell.length_c   1.000
_cell.angle_alpha   90.00
_cell.angle_beta   90.00
_cell.angle_gamma   90.00
#
_symmetry.space_group_name_H-M   'P 1'
#
loop_
_entity.id
_entity.type
_entity.pdbx_description
1 polymer ?
#
loop_
_entity_poly.entity_id
_entity_poly.type
_entity_poly.pdbx_seq_one_letter_code
_entity_poly.pdbx_strand_id
1 'polypeptide(L)'
;MSAPGDEYQPTGEGLESGTTADTTQNDYKSRTGQSHIPVQSDDAAIEDPIDAKTADSDEQLARDDADAIDESNIIDERTRGAAKPGQYREPGDEEGLPGPEDGTSQVRGGPNP
;
A
#
# COMPACT_ATOMS: atom_id res chain seq x y z
N MET A 1 16.60 -13.37 -38.91
CA MET A 1 17.91 -12.81 -38.51
C MET A 1 17.62 -11.65 -37.56
N SER A 2 17.79 -11.83 -36.25
CA SER A 2 17.80 -10.72 -35.29
C SER A 2 19.12 -9.99 -35.46
N ALA A 3 19.09 -8.65 -35.53
CA ALA A 3 20.30 -7.85 -35.63
C ALA A 3 21.11 -7.95 -34.32
N PRO A 4 22.45 -7.96 -34.37
CA PRO A 4 23.28 -7.88 -33.18
C PRO A 4 23.20 -6.44 -32.66
N GLY A 5 22.50 -6.22 -31.54
CA GLY A 5 22.31 -4.87 -30.98
C GLY A 5 21.04 -4.67 -30.16
N ASP A 6 20.12 -5.65 -30.14
CA ASP A 6 18.88 -5.60 -29.33
C ASP A 6 19.07 -6.09 -27.88
N GLU A 7 20.30 -6.17 -27.39
CA GLU A 7 20.52 -6.31 -25.95
C GLU A 7 20.10 -4.99 -25.29
N TYR A 8 19.08 -5.07 -24.42
CA TYR A 8 18.70 -3.98 -23.53
C TYR A 8 19.94 -3.57 -22.73
N GLN A 9 20.60 -2.51 -23.17
CA GLN A 9 21.59 -1.79 -22.40
C GLN A 9 20.77 -0.89 -21.47
N PRO A 10 20.77 -1.07 -20.14
CA PRO A 10 20.18 -0.10 -19.26
C PRO A 10 20.99 1.20 -19.43
N THR A 11 20.51 2.08 -20.30
CA THR A 11 20.95 3.47 -20.35
C THR A 11 20.70 3.99 -18.95
N GLY A 12 21.74 4.51 -18.29
CA GLY A 12 21.69 5.07 -16.92
C GLY A 12 20.79 6.30 -16.77
N GLU A 13 19.82 6.44 -17.66
CA GLU A 13 18.91 7.56 -17.86
C GLU A 13 17.52 7.25 -17.26
N GLY A 14 17.34 6.05 -16.71
CA GLY A 14 16.34 5.71 -15.70
C GLY A 14 16.96 5.34 -14.33
N LEU A 15 18.28 5.51 -14.18
CA LEU A 15 18.94 5.33 -12.91
C LEU A 15 18.69 6.58 -12.07
N GLU A 16 17.66 6.53 -11.24
CA GLU A 16 17.53 7.37 -10.03
C GLU A 16 18.64 6.98 -9.02
N SER A 17 19.89 7.00 -9.50
CA SER A 17 21.15 6.85 -8.79
C SER A 17 22.23 7.61 -9.58
N GLY A 18 21.82 8.76 -10.15
CA GLY A 18 22.69 9.78 -10.73
C GLY A 18 23.21 10.79 -9.68
N THR A 19 23.00 10.51 -8.40
CA THR A 19 23.74 11.15 -7.32
C THR A 19 24.61 10.09 -6.66
N THR A 20 25.92 10.16 -6.89
CA THR A 20 26.92 9.57 -5.98
C THR A 20 26.95 10.30 -4.62
N ALA A 21 25.86 10.99 -4.27
CA ALA A 21 25.65 11.54 -2.96
C ALA A 21 25.23 10.38 -2.08
N ASP A 22 25.88 10.28 -0.93
CA ASP A 22 25.45 9.46 0.18
C ASP A 22 23.94 9.64 0.40
N THR A 23 23.13 8.65 -0.04
CA THR A 23 21.66 8.72 0.06
C THR A 23 21.20 8.53 1.50
N THR A 24 22.09 8.07 2.36
CA THR A 24 21.92 8.05 3.80
C THR A 24 22.09 9.47 4.34
N GLN A 25 21.03 10.09 4.85
CA GLN A 25 21.10 11.45 5.39
C GLN A 25 20.38 11.55 6.73
N ASN A 26 21.08 11.28 7.84
CA ASN A 26 20.46 11.30 9.17
C ASN A 26 20.29 12.70 9.80
N ASP A 27 20.52 13.79 9.07
CA ASP A 27 20.49 15.16 9.59
C ASP A 27 19.10 15.61 10.09
N TYR A 28 18.04 14.95 9.63
CA TYR A 28 16.69 15.16 10.14
C TYR A 28 16.47 14.56 11.54
N LYS A 29 17.37 13.68 12.02
CA LYS A 29 17.28 13.14 13.38
C LYS A 29 17.55 14.23 14.40
N SER A 30 16.58 14.45 15.28
CA SER A 30 16.70 15.43 16.35
C SER A 30 17.92 15.16 17.23
N ARG A 31 18.74 16.19 17.43
CA ARG A 31 19.90 16.18 18.33
C ARG A 31 19.45 16.30 19.79
N THR A 32 20.25 15.81 20.72
CA THR A 32 19.99 15.95 22.16
C THR A 32 19.78 17.43 22.53
N GLY A 33 18.64 17.76 23.13
CA GLY A 33 18.31 19.12 23.60
C GLY A 33 17.30 19.91 22.75
N GLN A 34 16.80 19.36 21.64
CA GLN A 34 15.61 19.87 20.92
C GLN A 34 14.36 19.07 21.28
N SER A 35 13.17 19.67 21.10
CA SER A 35 11.90 18.92 21.14
C SER A 35 12.01 17.70 20.24
N HIS A 36 11.91 16.52 20.83
CA HIS A 36 12.23 15.26 20.18
C HIS A 36 10.96 14.63 19.62
N ILE A 37 10.85 14.59 18.29
CA ILE A 37 9.93 13.69 17.60
C ILE A 37 10.77 12.45 17.21
N PRO A 38 10.43 11.25 17.72
CA PRO A 38 11.19 10.05 17.40
C PRO A 38 11.01 9.70 15.92
N VAL A 39 12.12 9.78 15.18
CA VAL A 39 12.19 9.42 13.76
C VAL A 39 13.26 8.33 13.57
N GLN A 40 13.00 7.34 12.72
CA GLN A 40 13.99 6.32 12.35
C GLN A 40 15.05 6.91 11.41
N SER A 41 16.28 6.38 11.48
CA SER A 41 17.37 6.77 10.58
C SER A 41 17.24 6.00 9.29
N ASP A 42 17.83 6.51 8.21
CA ASP A 42 17.94 5.79 6.96
C ASP A 42 18.76 4.50 7.17
N ASP A 43 19.79 4.54 8.02
CA ASP A 43 20.60 3.35 8.38
C ASP A 43 20.02 2.51 9.50
N ALA A 44 18.82 2.85 10.03
CA ALA A 44 18.24 1.98 11.04
C ALA A 44 17.98 0.61 10.41
N ALA A 45 18.57 -0.44 10.96
CA ALA A 45 18.23 -1.80 10.58
C ALA A 45 16.73 -2.02 10.83
N ILE A 46 16.01 -2.38 9.78
CA ILE A 46 14.60 -2.75 9.84
C ILE A 46 14.57 -4.28 9.78
N GLU A 47 13.81 -4.88 10.69
CA GLU A 47 13.58 -6.32 10.66
C GLU A 47 12.79 -6.67 9.40
N ASP A 48 13.35 -7.56 8.58
CA ASP A 48 12.61 -8.12 7.45
C ASP A 48 11.61 -9.16 8.00
N PRO A 49 10.29 -8.98 7.79
CA PRO A 49 9.30 -9.96 8.23
C PRO A 49 9.45 -11.32 7.51
N ILE A 50 10.27 -11.42 6.46
CA ILE A 50 10.47 -12.60 5.65
C ILE A 50 11.64 -13.44 6.20
N ASP A 51 11.36 -14.67 6.62
CA ASP A 51 12.42 -15.63 6.95
C ASP A 51 12.98 -16.27 5.68
N ALA A 52 14.21 -15.89 5.32
CA ALA A 52 14.91 -16.39 4.14
C ALA A 52 15.05 -17.94 4.08
N LYS A 53 14.90 -18.66 5.20
CA LYS A 53 14.94 -20.13 5.21
C LYS A 53 13.62 -20.77 4.79
N THR A 54 12.51 -20.04 4.85
CA THR A 54 11.16 -20.53 4.55
C THR A 54 10.51 -19.76 3.40
N ALA A 55 11.08 -18.62 3.02
CA ALA A 55 10.64 -17.82 1.90
C ALA A 55 11.10 -18.43 0.56
N ASP A 56 10.28 -19.34 0.03
CA ASP A 56 10.50 -19.98 -1.26
C ASP A 56 9.47 -19.45 -2.28
N SER A 57 9.92 -18.56 -3.16
CA SER A 57 9.09 -17.99 -4.22
C SER A 57 8.71 -19.01 -5.29
N ASP A 58 9.55 -20.03 -5.54
CA ASP A 58 9.26 -21.08 -6.51
C ASP A 58 8.11 -21.96 -5.97
N GLU A 59 8.13 -22.29 -4.67
CA GLU A 59 7.03 -23.01 -4.03
C GLU A 59 5.74 -22.18 -3.94
N GLN A 60 5.85 -20.86 -3.73
CA GLN A 60 4.68 -19.99 -3.76
C GLN A 60 4.03 -19.96 -5.15
N LEU A 61 4.83 -19.79 -6.20
CA LEU A 61 4.33 -19.80 -7.57
C LEU A 61 3.66 -21.14 -7.94
N ALA A 62 4.26 -22.27 -7.53
CA ALA A 62 3.67 -23.58 -7.77
C ALA A 62 2.31 -23.78 -7.09
N ARG A 63 2.13 -23.21 -5.88
CA ARG A 63 0.84 -23.20 -5.19
C ARG A 63 -0.17 -22.31 -5.90
N ASP A 64 0.24 -21.11 -6.30
CA ASP A 64 -0.63 -20.19 -7.04
C ASP A 64 -1.10 -20.79 -8.36
N ASP A 65 -0.22 -21.47 -9.11
CA ASP A 65 -0.56 -22.16 -10.35
C ASP A 65 -1.57 -23.31 -10.12
N ALA A 66 -1.44 -24.04 -9.01
CA ALA A 66 -2.38 -25.10 -8.64
C ALA A 66 -3.75 -24.55 -8.22
N ASP A 67 -3.77 -23.50 -7.40
CA ASP A 67 -5.00 -22.87 -6.92
C ASP A 67 -5.75 -22.15 -8.06
N ALA A 68 -5.01 -21.60 -9.03
CA ALA A 68 -5.59 -20.92 -10.18
C ALA A 68 -6.37 -21.85 -11.12
N ILE A 69 -5.95 -23.13 -11.22
CA ILE A 69 -6.63 -24.14 -12.03
C ILE A 69 -7.66 -24.96 -11.24
N ASP A 70 -7.68 -24.83 -9.92
CA ASP A 70 -8.61 -25.56 -9.07
C ASP A 70 -10.03 -25.00 -9.19
N GLU A 71 -10.86 -25.69 -9.96
CA GLU A 71 -12.28 -25.36 -10.15
C GLU A 71 -13.09 -25.39 -8.85
N SER A 72 -12.63 -26.09 -7.80
CA SER A 72 -13.35 -26.13 -6.52
C SER A 72 -13.31 -24.79 -5.74
N ASN A 73 -12.33 -23.94 -6.04
CA ASN A 73 -12.24 -22.57 -5.52
C ASN A 73 -13.11 -21.57 -6.31
N ILE A 74 -13.70 -22.00 -7.44
CA ILE A 74 -14.62 -21.19 -8.21
C ILE A 74 -16.00 -21.26 -7.54
N ILE A 75 -16.45 -20.12 -7.01
CA ILE A 75 -17.86 -19.95 -6.63
C ILE A 75 -18.76 -20.17 -7.85
N ASP A 76 -19.73 -21.08 -7.72
CA ASP A 76 -20.66 -21.50 -8.80
C ASP A 76 -21.37 -20.32 -9.49
N GLU A 77 -21.53 -19.22 -8.76
CA GLU A 77 -22.22 -18.02 -9.18
C GLU A 77 -21.25 -16.84 -9.31
N ARG A 78 -21.31 -16.12 -10.44
CA ARG A 78 -20.46 -14.95 -10.66
C ARG A 78 -20.87 -13.82 -9.71
N THR A 79 -20.10 -13.59 -8.65
CA THR A 79 -20.11 -12.28 -7.95
C THR A 79 -19.61 -11.16 -8.87
N ARG A 80 -18.75 -11.51 -9.84
CA ARG A 80 -18.27 -10.60 -10.88
C ARG A 80 -19.39 -10.31 -11.88
N GLY A 81 -20.10 -9.22 -11.64
CA GLY A 81 -21.30 -8.83 -12.40
C GLY A 81 -22.61 -9.17 -11.70
N ALA A 82 -22.57 -9.75 -10.48
CA ALA A 82 -23.74 -9.80 -9.63
C ALA A 82 -24.18 -8.35 -9.37
N ALA A 83 -25.33 -7.99 -9.94
CA ALA A 83 -25.96 -6.73 -9.61
C ALA A 83 -26.27 -6.76 -8.12
N LYS A 84 -26.02 -5.64 -7.43
CA LYS A 84 -26.51 -5.44 -6.08
C LYS A 84 -28.02 -5.70 -6.10
N PRO A 85 -28.62 -6.33 -5.08
CA PRO A 85 -30.07 -6.31 -4.95
C PRO A 85 -30.51 -4.84 -4.84
N GLY A 86 -31.03 -4.28 -5.94
CA GLY A 86 -31.40 -2.87 -6.07
C GLY A 86 -30.48 -2.03 -6.97
N GLN A 87 -30.96 -0.83 -7.29
CA GLN A 87 -30.17 0.21 -7.98
C GLN A 87 -29.24 0.86 -6.95
N TYR A 88 -28.06 1.34 -7.39
CA TYR A 88 -27.32 2.31 -6.59
C TYR A 88 -28.21 3.54 -6.37
N ARG A 89 -28.51 3.84 -5.11
CA ARG A 89 -29.24 5.05 -4.72
C ARG A 89 -28.33 5.91 -3.86
N GLU A 90 -28.35 7.20 -4.11
CA GLU A 90 -27.66 8.18 -3.27
C GLU A 90 -28.27 8.17 -1.85
N PRO A 91 -27.44 8.18 -0.80
CA PRO A 91 -27.93 8.29 0.57
C PRO A 91 -28.80 9.53 0.73
N GLY A 92 -29.89 9.43 1.50
CA GLY A 92 -30.67 10.61 1.88
C GLY A 92 -29.86 11.57 2.76
N ASP A 93 -30.29 12.83 2.88
CA ASP A 93 -29.60 13.86 3.69
C ASP A 93 -29.36 13.43 5.16
N GLU A 94 -30.18 12.51 5.67
CA GLU A 94 -30.13 11.98 7.03
C GLU A 94 -29.53 10.56 7.12
N GLU A 95 -29.28 9.89 5.98
CA GLU A 95 -28.80 8.52 5.96
C GLU A 95 -27.30 8.46 6.26
N GLY A 96 -26.94 7.81 7.38
CA GLY A 96 -25.56 7.76 7.87
C GLY A 96 -25.14 8.95 8.74
N LEU A 97 -26.02 9.93 8.93
CA LEU A 97 -25.85 10.91 9.98
C LEU A 97 -26.30 10.33 11.33
N PRO A 98 -25.59 10.63 12.42
CA PRO A 98 -26.04 10.25 13.76
C PRO A 98 -27.36 10.95 14.10
N GLY A 99 -28.26 10.22 14.78
CA GLY A 99 -29.57 10.74 15.17
C GLY A 99 -29.46 11.94 16.12
N PRO A 100 -30.50 12.78 16.21
CA PRO A 100 -30.48 13.97 17.08
C PRO A 100 -30.25 13.62 18.56
N GLU A 101 -30.59 12.40 18.97
CA GLU A 101 -30.33 11.83 20.29
C GLU A 101 -28.87 11.40 20.57
N ASP A 102 -28.03 11.22 19.55
CA ASP A 102 -26.62 10.77 19.72
C ASP A 102 -25.67 11.93 20.04
N GLY A 103 -26.14 13.18 19.95
CA GLY A 103 -25.37 14.38 20.35
C GLY A 103 -24.16 14.69 19.46
N THR A 104 -23.80 13.83 18.50
CA THR A 104 -22.71 14.01 17.54
C THR A 104 -23.16 14.82 16.33
N SER A 105 -23.71 16.01 16.54
CA SER A 105 -23.83 16.99 15.46
C SER A 105 -22.47 17.64 15.20
N GLN A 106 -22.04 17.71 13.94
CA GLN A 106 -20.85 18.47 13.54
C GLN A 106 -21.13 19.96 13.76
N VAL A 107 -20.94 20.46 14.99
CA VAL A 107 -20.99 21.90 15.27
C VAL A 107 -19.77 22.54 14.63
N ARG A 108 -19.93 23.01 13.40
CA ARG A 108 -19.02 23.97 12.75
C ARG A 108 -19.20 25.33 13.45
N GLY A 109 -18.66 25.45 14.66
CA GLY A 109 -18.79 26.66 15.48
C GLY A 109 -18.56 26.39 16.97
N GLY A 110 -17.35 25.99 17.34
CA GLY A 110 -16.91 26.06 18.75
C GLY A 110 -16.85 27.52 19.23
N PRO A 111 -16.85 27.77 20.56
CA PRO A 111 -16.90 29.12 21.10
C PRO A 111 -15.65 29.90 20.71
N ASN A 112 -15.83 31.08 20.12
CA ASN A 112 -14.77 32.08 20.01
C ASN A 112 -14.46 32.61 21.42
N PRO A 113 -13.19 32.85 21.80
CA PRO A 113 -12.78 33.23 23.15
C PRO A 113 -13.33 34.58 23.62
#